data_AF-A0A2N7TLQ3-F1
#
_entry.id   AF-A0A2N7TLQ3-F1
#
_cell.length_a   1.000
_cell.length_b   1.000
_cell.length_c   1.000
_cell.angle_alpha   90.00
_cell.angle_beta   90.00
_cell.angle_gamma   90.00
#
_symmetry.space_group_name_H-M   'P 1'
#
loop_
_entity.id
_entity.type
_entity.pdbx_description
1 polymer ?
#
loop_
_entity_poly.entity_id
_entity_poly.type
_entity_poly.pdbx_seq_one_letter_code
_entity_poly.pdbx_strand_id
1 'polypeptide(L)'
;MKLTSPFRVRDVDLPYVESPYWAQEQIERRARAPGGELWSLGADFNPSTSEGQRGYRRLLEQVGDGSLVLVDDHPRSPVVEWDGSRWVKAAGALPRYYQSLVGERLARLNARGLTPKDVAQARYPAWAVSRPSSPPEPRREPAPPPPPAPEPARQRILEIGVFFDGTGNNRENDRQRTDRDITNVAKLRDLYLDDAESGYYPVYVHGVGTVTGQMGQGGLENMRNLSGLAFGVGAEGGHARIELVLNQLRPILQANEDALVIFDVFGFSRGAALARHFVNLIHGWPETLLVPDFRPGLPTPETPIRRIEAFPPPPIPFPQVRFVGLFDTVGSFYLPGNARNLDFNLHLAPGSAMRVVQFTAHHEIRRNFPLSSLADPQGNLPGNFSEIALPGAHSDVGWGYENPEVDFANHEELLVRRRAGLGSNGRTIRLAQEEAAARGLELRVEPPDVLEIERRATRKELAIYALHQMHQLAHQSGVPLDELRNDSDHTIPDELQGALDAWKKVGARLEDARRYLHGYIHTSHRQESLS
;
A
#
# COMPACT_ATOMS: atom_id res chain seq x y z
N MET A 1 -20.52 -17.34 -11.35
CA MET A 1 -19.98 -18.38 -10.46
C MET A 1 -18.52 -18.11 -10.08
N LYS A 2 -18.16 -18.16 -8.79
CA LYS A 2 -16.80 -17.90 -8.29
C LYS A 2 -16.50 -18.74 -7.04
N LEU A 3 -15.27 -19.23 -6.91
CA LEU A 3 -14.78 -19.80 -5.66
C LEU A 3 -14.33 -18.69 -4.72
N THR A 4 -14.79 -18.74 -3.47
CA THR A 4 -14.46 -17.74 -2.47
C THR A 4 -14.31 -18.35 -1.09
N SER A 5 -13.63 -17.62 -0.21
CA SER A 5 -13.57 -17.99 1.19
C SER A 5 -14.95 -17.79 1.85
N PRO A 6 -15.39 -18.70 2.74
CA PRO A 6 -16.58 -18.54 3.58
C PRO A 6 -16.69 -17.18 4.27
N PHE A 7 -15.54 -16.59 4.66
CA PHE A 7 -15.50 -15.28 5.32
C PHE A 7 -15.91 -14.12 4.40
N ARG A 8 -15.81 -14.30 3.07
CA ARG A 8 -16.20 -13.30 2.07
C ARG A 8 -17.65 -13.46 1.57
N VAL A 9 -18.38 -14.47 2.08
CA VAL A 9 -19.78 -14.72 1.72
C VAL A 9 -20.67 -13.76 2.50
N ARG A 10 -21.33 -12.83 1.79
CA ARG A 10 -22.32 -11.93 2.38
C ARG A 10 -23.60 -12.70 2.71
N ASP A 11 -24.40 -12.20 3.65
CA ASP A 11 -25.70 -12.81 3.99
C ASP A 11 -26.61 -12.92 2.75
N VAL A 12 -26.58 -11.93 1.85
CA VAL A 12 -27.34 -11.93 0.58
C VAL A 12 -26.79 -12.89 -0.48
N ASP A 13 -25.56 -13.37 -0.31
CA ASP A 13 -25.00 -14.40 -1.19
C ASP A 13 -25.39 -15.81 -0.75
N LEU A 14 -25.96 -15.97 0.46
CA LEU A 14 -26.28 -17.27 1.05
C LEU A 14 -27.20 -18.12 0.16
N PRO A 15 -28.26 -17.58 -0.48
CA PRO A 15 -29.11 -18.33 -1.42
C PRO A 15 -28.42 -18.74 -2.72
N TYR A 16 -27.22 -18.22 -2.96
CA TYR A 16 -26.41 -18.45 -4.15
C TYR A 16 -25.19 -19.33 -3.87
N VAL A 17 -24.99 -19.75 -2.61
CA VAL A 17 -23.94 -20.71 -2.26
C VAL A 17 -24.43 -22.11 -2.62
N GLU A 18 -23.67 -22.78 -3.48
CA GLU A 18 -23.90 -24.16 -3.88
C GLU A 18 -23.56 -25.12 -2.73
N SER A 19 -24.32 -26.21 -2.59
CA SER A 19 -23.97 -27.27 -1.63
C SER A 19 -22.62 -27.91 -1.99
N PRO A 20 -21.84 -28.40 -1.00
CA PRO A 20 -20.47 -28.86 -1.24
C PRO A 20 -20.38 -29.98 -2.28
N TYR A 21 -21.35 -30.91 -2.29
CA TYR A 21 -21.41 -31.98 -3.27
C TYR A 21 -21.58 -31.43 -4.69
N TRP A 22 -22.57 -30.57 -4.90
CA TRP A 22 -22.82 -29.97 -6.22
C TRP A 22 -21.69 -29.02 -6.63
N ALA A 23 -21.07 -28.33 -5.68
CA ALA A 23 -19.92 -27.47 -5.92
C ALA A 23 -18.70 -28.27 -6.41
N GLN A 24 -18.42 -29.42 -5.80
CA GLN A 24 -17.40 -30.35 -6.28
C GLN A 24 -17.75 -30.85 -7.69
N GLU A 25 -18.98 -31.31 -7.93
CA GLU A 25 -19.42 -31.77 -9.26
C GLU A 25 -19.27 -30.68 -10.34
N GLN A 26 -19.59 -29.42 -10.02
CA GLN A 26 -19.40 -28.28 -10.91
C GLN A 26 -17.92 -28.07 -11.27
N ILE A 27 -17.02 -28.18 -10.29
CA ILE A 27 -15.56 -28.11 -10.48
C ILE A 27 -15.08 -29.27 -11.34
N GLU A 28 -15.52 -30.51 -11.06
CA GLU A 28 -15.12 -31.69 -11.81
C GLU A 28 -15.55 -31.60 -13.28
N ARG A 29 -16.76 -31.12 -13.54
CA ARG A 29 -17.29 -30.93 -14.90
C ARG A 29 -16.44 -29.91 -15.68
N ARG A 30 -16.04 -28.81 -15.06
CA ARG A 30 -15.20 -27.77 -15.70
C ARG A 30 -13.76 -28.23 -15.93
N ALA A 31 -13.22 -29.02 -15.00
CA ALA A 31 -11.90 -29.63 -15.18
C ALA A 31 -11.86 -30.59 -16.39
N ARG A 32 -12.98 -31.24 -16.72
CA ARG A 32 -13.13 -32.14 -17.87
C ARG A 32 -13.51 -31.44 -19.18
N ALA A 33 -13.86 -30.15 -19.14
CA ALA A 33 -14.19 -29.39 -20.34
C ALA A 33 -12.94 -29.14 -21.20
N PRO A 34 -13.07 -29.03 -22.54
CA PRO A 34 -11.95 -28.69 -23.41
C PRO A 34 -11.28 -27.39 -22.95
N GLY A 35 -9.98 -27.45 -22.64
CA GLY A 35 -9.22 -26.29 -22.14
C GLY A 35 -9.16 -26.12 -20.61
N GLY A 36 -9.81 -26.99 -19.83
CA GLY A 36 -9.66 -27.03 -18.37
C GLY A 36 -10.03 -25.70 -17.69
N GLU A 37 -11.28 -25.28 -17.81
CA GLU A 37 -11.80 -23.95 -17.46
C GLU A 37 -11.87 -23.64 -15.94
N LEU A 38 -10.94 -24.13 -15.14
CA LEU A 38 -10.87 -23.84 -13.71
C LEU A 38 -10.44 -22.40 -13.41
N TRP A 39 -9.69 -21.77 -14.32
CA TRP A 39 -9.35 -20.34 -14.24
C TRP A 39 -10.59 -19.44 -14.20
N SER A 40 -11.70 -19.86 -14.82
CA SER A 40 -12.98 -19.14 -14.80
C SER A 40 -13.61 -19.06 -13.41
N LEU A 41 -13.14 -19.88 -12.47
CA LEU A 41 -13.53 -19.88 -11.06
C LEU A 41 -12.55 -19.10 -10.17
N GLY A 42 -11.47 -18.55 -10.74
CA GLY A 42 -10.37 -17.93 -10.02
C GLY A 42 -9.33 -18.94 -9.51
N ALA A 43 -9.23 -20.12 -10.12
CA ALA A 43 -8.25 -21.15 -9.76
C ALA A 43 -7.20 -21.31 -10.88
N ASP A 44 -5.96 -20.89 -10.62
CA ASP A 44 -4.88 -20.91 -11.60
C ASP A 44 -4.00 -22.15 -11.45
N PHE A 45 -4.41 -23.25 -12.08
CA PHE A 45 -3.55 -24.43 -12.29
C PHE A 45 -4.03 -25.26 -13.48
N ASN A 46 -3.09 -25.92 -14.17
CA ASN A 46 -3.42 -26.82 -15.28
C ASN A 46 -3.62 -28.26 -14.78
N PRO A 47 -4.85 -28.82 -14.78
CA PRO A 47 -5.12 -30.16 -14.27
C PRO A 47 -4.45 -31.27 -15.10
N SER A 48 -3.85 -30.99 -16.27
CA SER A 48 -3.11 -32.00 -17.04
C SER A 48 -1.67 -32.23 -16.56
N THR A 49 -1.15 -31.41 -15.64
CA THR A 49 0.20 -31.57 -15.07
C THR A 49 0.15 -32.25 -13.71
N SER A 50 1.24 -32.91 -13.28
CA SER A 50 1.29 -33.54 -11.95
C SER A 50 1.13 -32.52 -10.81
N GLU A 51 1.56 -31.28 -11.01
CA GLU A 51 1.39 -30.18 -10.05
C GLU A 51 -0.06 -29.67 -10.01
N GLY A 52 -0.70 -29.49 -11.18
CA GLY A 52 -2.10 -29.10 -11.22
C GLY A 52 -3.06 -30.22 -10.80
N GLN A 53 -2.70 -31.50 -10.94
CA GLN A 53 -3.45 -32.62 -10.33
C GLN A 53 -3.44 -32.57 -8.80
N ARG A 54 -2.36 -32.07 -8.17
CA ARG A 54 -2.31 -31.83 -6.72
C ARG A 54 -3.15 -30.61 -6.33
N GLY A 55 -3.06 -29.52 -7.10
CA GLY A 55 -3.89 -28.32 -6.91
C GLY A 55 -5.38 -28.61 -7.04
N TYR A 56 -5.75 -29.41 -8.04
CA TYR A 56 -7.12 -29.87 -8.28
C TYR A 56 -7.69 -30.69 -7.11
N ARG A 57 -6.93 -31.67 -6.61
CA ARG A 57 -7.36 -32.47 -5.45
C ARG A 57 -7.53 -31.61 -4.20
N ARG A 58 -6.58 -30.72 -3.94
CA ARG A 58 -6.67 -29.76 -2.83
C ARG A 58 -7.90 -28.86 -2.96
N LEU A 59 -8.23 -28.41 -4.17
CA LEU A 59 -9.41 -27.59 -4.41
C LEU A 59 -10.71 -28.36 -4.08
N LEU A 60 -10.82 -29.62 -4.53
CA LEU A 60 -11.97 -30.45 -4.20
C LEU A 60 -12.07 -30.70 -2.69
N GLU A 61 -10.95 -30.95 -2.01
CA GLU A 61 -10.89 -31.10 -0.55
C GLU A 61 -11.39 -29.83 0.15
N GLN A 62 -10.87 -28.66 -0.23
CA GLN A 62 -11.25 -27.36 0.36
C GLN A 62 -12.73 -27.02 0.14
N VAL A 63 -13.32 -27.42 -0.99
CA VAL A 63 -14.76 -27.22 -1.21
C VAL A 63 -15.60 -28.22 -0.43
N GLY A 64 -15.12 -29.46 -0.31
CA GLY A 64 -15.78 -30.52 0.44
C GLY A 64 -15.78 -30.30 1.95
N ASP A 65 -14.68 -29.79 2.51
CA ASP A 65 -14.56 -29.46 3.92
C ASP A 65 -15.14 -28.08 4.28
N GLY A 66 -15.40 -27.24 3.27
CA GLY A 66 -16.00 -25.91 3.40
C GLY A 66 -15.01 -24.78 3.65
N SER A 67 -13.70 -25.01 3.53
CA SER A 67 -12.67 -23.96 3.51
C SER A 67 -12.79 -23.03 2.30
N LEU A 68 -13.39 -23.51 1.22
CA LEU A 68 -13.84 -22.75 0.07
C LEU A 68 -15.30 -23.05 -0.21
N VAL A 69 -16.03 -22.05 -0.72
CA VAL A 69 -17.40 -22.22 -1.20
C VAL A 69 -17.53 -21.73 -2.63
N LEU A 70 -18.44 -22.36 -3.36
CA LEU A 70 -18.80 -21.97 -4.71
C LEU A 70 -20.05 -21.10 -4.66
N VAL A 71 -19.92 -19.84 -5.06
CA VAL A 71 -21.05 -18.94 -5.19
C VAL A 71 -21.45 -18.89 -6.66
N ASP A 72 -22.62 -19.41 -6.99
CA ASP A 72 -23.17 -19.49 -8.35
C ASP A 72 -24.39 -18.58 -8.46
N ASP A 73 -24.62 -17.99 -9.64
CA ASP A 73 -25.79 -17.15 -9.88
C ASP A 73 -27.06 -17.99 -10.08
N HIS A 74 -26.87 -19.26 -10.44
CA HIS A 74 -27.93 -20.25 -10.60
C HIS A 74 -27.50 -21.59 -9.94
N PRO A 75 -27.39 -21.64 -8.60
CA PRO A 75 -26.97 -22.87 -7.91
C PRO A 75 -27.99 -23.98 -8.17
N ARG A 76 -27.52 -25.20 -8.36
CA ARG A 76 -28.38 -26.38 -8.56
C ARG A 76 -29.00 -26.86 -7.25
N SER A 77 -28.29 -26.68 -6.15
CA SER A 77 -28.63 -27.11 -4.81
C SER A 77 -28.13 -26.06 -3.82
N PRO A 78 -28.83 -24.91 -3.72
CA PRO A 78 -28.44 -23.86 -2.80
C PRO A 78 -28.45 -24.35 -1.35
N VAL A 79 -27.60 -23.77 -0.50
CA VAL A 79 -27.54 -24.13 0.92
C VAL A 79 -28.72 -23.61 1.75
N VAL A 80 -29.48 -22.64 1.21
CA VAL A 80 -30.72 -22.10 1.77
C VAL A 80 -31.77 -21.91 0.69
N GLU A 81 -33.04 -22.03 1.05
CA GLU A 81 -34.19 -21.91 0.14
C GLU A 81 -35.27 -21.02 0.76
N TRP A 82 -36.15 -20.47 -0.08
CA TRP A 82 -37.27 -19.64 0.37
C TRP A 82 -38.51 -20.51 0.57
N ASP A 83 -39.09 -20.52 1.78
CA ASP A 83 -40.25 -21.35 2.12
C ASP A 83 -41.61 -20.72 1.78
N GLY A 84 -41.60 -19.51 1.20
CA GLY A 84 -42.78 -18.68 0.96
C GLY A 84 -42.92 -17.51 1.92
N SER A 85 -42.25 -17.57 3.08
CA SER A 85 -42.32 -16.55 4.13
C SER A 85 -40.95 -16.10 4.65
N ARG A 86 -39.97 -17.00 4.66
CA ARG A 86 -38.61 -16.76 5.15
C ARG A 86 -37.62 -17.69 4.46
N TRP A 87 -36.33 -17.39 4.64
CA TRP A 87 -35.25 -18.29 4.24
C TRP A 87 -35.14 -19.42 5.25
N VAL A 88 -35.03 -20.65 4.76
CA VAL A 88 -34.78 -21.85 5.55
C VAL A 88 -33.55 -22.57 5.02
N LYS A 89 -32.91 -23.38 5.87
CA LYS A 89 -31.83 -24.25 5.42
C LYS A 89 -32.40 -25.27 4.42
N ALA A 90 -31.75 -25.40 3.27
CA ALA A 90 -32.18 -26.36 2.26
C ALA A 90 -32.09 -27.80 2.76
N ALA A 91 -32.98 -28.66 2.30
CA ALA A 91 -33.03 -30.06 2.71
C ALA A 91 -31.73 -30.80 2.34
N GLY A 92 -31.00 -31.30 3.34
CA GLY A 92 -29.77 -32.06 3.15
C GLY A 92 -28.78 -31.98 4.31
N ALA A 93 -27.93 -32.99 4.45
CA ALA A 93 -26.85 -32.98 5.43
C ALA A 93 -25.70 -32.07 4.96
N LEU A 94 -25.62 -30.86 5.49
CA LEU A 94 -24.45 -29.99 5.31
C LEU A 94 -23.31 -30.43 6.24
N PRO A 95 -22.04 -30.46 5.78
CA PRO A 95 -20.88 -30.62 6.66
C PRO A 95 -20.85 -29.58 7.78
N ARG A 96 -20.24 -29.90 8.92
CA ARG A 96 -20.20 -29.02 10.11
C ARG A 96 -19.79 -27.57 9.80
N TYR A 97 -18.85 -27.39 8.89
CA TYR A 97 -18.36 -26.06 8.50
C TYR A 97 -19.42 -25.23 7.76
N TYR A 98 -20.14 -25.85 6.82
CA TYR A 98 -21.28 -25.22 6.14
C TYR A 98 -22.46 -24.97 7.10
N GLN A 99 -22.64 -25.80 8.13
CA GLN A 99 -23.66 -25.53 9.15
C GLN A 99 -23.36 -24.24 9.94
N SER A 100 -22.09 -24.01 10.28
CA SER A 100 -21.64 -22.76 10.93
C SER A 100 -21.78 -21.55 10.01
N LEU A 101 -21.37 -21.69 8.74
CA LEU A 101 -21.54 -20.65 7.71
C LEU A 101 -23.02 -20.24 7.57
N VAL A 102 -23.91 -21.22 7.47
CA VAL A 102 -25.35 -21.01 7.25
C VAL A 102 -26.07 -20.52 8.50
N GLY A 103 -25.78 -21.07 9.68
CA GLY A 103 -26.58 -20.83 10.89
C GLY A 103 -26.73 -19.35 11.25
N GLU A 104 -25.62 -18.65 11.49
CA GLU A 104 -25.65 -17.24 11.88
C GLU A 104 -26.09 -16.32 10.73
N ARG A 105 -25.65 -16.61 9.50
CA ARG A 105 -26.00 -15.82 8.30
C ARG A 105 -27.47 -15.93 7.96
N LEU A 106 -28.08 -17.12 8.11
CA LEU A 106 -29.49 -17.35 7.88
C LEU A 106 -30.34 -16.59 8.89
N ALA A 107 -29.94 -16.58 10.16
CA ALA A 107 -30.60 -15.78 11.19
C ALA A 107 -30.57 -14.28 10.85
N ARG A 108 -29.40 -13.76 10.45
CA ARG A 108 -29.26 -12.35 10.03
C ARG A 108 -30.03 -12.04 8.75
N LEU A 109 -30.03 -12.94 7.76
CA LEU A 109 -30.77 -12.78 6.52
C LEU A 109 -32.28 -12.69 6.77
N ASN A 110 -32.80 -13.56 7.64
CA ASN A 110 -34.21 -13.53 8.05
C ASN A 110 -34.57 -12.32 8.92
N ALA A 111 -33.68 -11.89 9.82
CA ALA A 111 -33.89 -10.70 10.63
C ALA A 111 -34.07 -9.42 9.79
N ARG A 112 -33.50 -9.41 8.57
CA ARG A 112 -33.64 -8.32 7.59
C ARG A 112 -34.92 -8.39 6.76
N GLY A 113 -35.71 -9.46 6.86
CA GLY A 113 -36.98 -9.61 6.14
C GLY A 113 -36.85 -9.57 4.60
N LEU A 114 -35.67 -9.89 4.05
CA LEU A 114 -35.42 -9.78 2.61
C LEU A 114 -36.08 -10.92 1.84
N THR A 115 -36.89 -10.58 0.83
CA THR A 115 -37.47 -11.56 -0.10
C THR A 115 -36.44 -12.01 -1.15
N PRO A 116 -36.71 -13.09 -1.93
CA PRO A 116 -35.86 -13.48 -3.05
C PRO A 116 -35.60 -12.35 -4.05
N LYS A 117 -36.58 -11.47 -4.26
CA LYS A 117 -36.43 -10.30 -5.13
C LYS A 117 -35.44 -9.28 -4.55
N ASP A 118 -35.54 -9.00 -3.26
CA ASP A 118 -34.65 -8.05 -2.58
C ASP A 118 -33.21 -8.57 -2.52
N VAL A 119 -33.05 -9.87 -2.28
CA VAL A 119 -31.74 -10.55 -2.30
C VAL A 119 -31.12 -10.49 -3.70
N ALA A 120 -31.91 -10.74 -4.75
CA ALA A 120 -31.45 -10.61 -6.13
C ALA A 120 -31.03 -9.16 -6.47
N GLN A 121 -31.82 -8.16 -6.06
CA GLN A 121 -31.49 -6.75 -6.28
C GLN A 121 -30.27 -6.28 -5.46
N ALA A 122 -30.10 -6.77 -4.23
CA ALA A 122 -28.95 -6.46 -3.40
C ALA A 122 -27.65 -7.08 -3.94
N ARG A 123 -27.74 -8.20 -4.66
CA ARG A 123 -26.61 -8.83 -5.33
C ARG A 123 -26.22 -8.12 -6.62
N TYR A 124 -27.20 -7.57 -7.34
CA TYR A 124 -27.02 -6.82 -8.59
C TYR A 124 -27.54 -5.38 -8.45
N PRO A 125 -26.76 -4.47 -7.84
CA PRO A 125 -27.18 -3.08 -7.70
C PRO A 125 -27.44 -2.44 -9.07
N ALA A 126 -28.47 -1.60 -9.14
CA ALA A 126 -29.08 -1.06 -10.36
C ALA A 126 -28.14 -0.30 -11.32
N TRP A 127 -26.90 -0.01 -10.92
CA TRP A 127 -25.89 0.60 -11.80
C TRP A 127 -25.27 -0.38 -12.81
N ALA A 128 -25.55 -1.69 -12.72
CA ALA A 128 -24.97 -2.73 -13.59
C ALA A 128 -25.83 -3.14 -14.80
N VAL A 129 -27.04 -2.57 -15.00
CA VAL A 129 -27.87 -2.86 -16.19
C VAL A 129 -28.43 -1.57 -16.76
N SER A 130 -27.80 -1.08 -17.84
CA SER A 130 -28.33 0.02 -18.64
C SER A 130 -29.57 -0.44 -19.42
N ARG A 131 -30.78 0.05 -19.11
CA ARG A 131 -31.88 0.13 -20.08
C ARG A 131 -32.83 1.32 -19.83
N PRO A 132 -33.47 1.83 -20.91
CA PRO A 132 -34.15 3.11 -20.93
C PRO A 132 -35.56 3.07 -20.34
N SER A 133 -36.03 4.24 -19.91
CA SER A 133 -37.32 4.52 -19.28
C SER A 133 -38.52 4.21 -20.19
N SER A 134 -39.55 3.58 -19.61
CA SER A 134 -40.89 3.44 -20.18
C SER A 134 -41.80 4.61 -19.78
N PRO A 135 -42.83 4.96 -20.58
CA PRO A 135 -43.68 6.13 -20.37
C PRO A 135 -44.71 5.92 -19.24
N PRO A 136 -45.29 7.01 -18.68
CA PRO A 136 -46.08 6.94 -17.47
C PRO A 136 -47.51 6.42 -17.73
N GLU A 137 -48.02 5.59 -16.81
CA GLU A 137 -49.43 5.21 -16.74
C GLU A 137 -50.30 6.32 -16.09
N PRO A 138 -51.62 6.34 -16.38
CA PRO A 138 -52.49 7.43 -16.00
C PRO A 138 -52.87 7.44 -14.51
N ARG A 139 -53.01 8.67 -13.99
CA ARG A 139 -53.24 9.02 -12.58
C ARG A 139 -54.51 8.41 -11.99
N ARG A 140 -54.38 7.78 -10.82
CA ARG A 140 -55.47 7.62 -9.83
C ARG A 140 -55.24 8.61 -8.68
N GLU A 141 -56.31 9.19 -8.16
CA GLU A 141 -56.29 10.23 -7.12
C GLU A 141 -55.54 9.79 -5.85
N PRO A 142 -54.78 10.68 -5.20
CA PRO A 142 -53.93 10.33 -4.06
C PRO A 142 -54.75 10.25 -2.76
N ALA A 143 -54.50 9.18 -1.99
CA ALA A 143 -54.86 9.10 -0.58
C ALA A 143 -54.11 10.19 0.23
N PRO A 144 -54.64 10.63 1.38
CA PRO A 144 -54.01 11.67 2.20
C PRO A 144 -52.58 11.26 2.60
N PRO A 145 -51.63 12.23 2.63
CA PRO A 145 -50.23 11.91 2.86
C PRO A 145 -50.04 11.38 4.30
N PRO A 146 -49.24 10.30 4.48
CA PRO A 146 -48.79 9.92 5.81
C PRO A 146 -47.96 11.07 6.43
N PRO A 147 -47.88 11.14 7.77
CA PRO A 147 -47.06 12.15 8.44
C PRO A 147 -45.62 12.09 7.90
N PRO A 148 -44.92 13.24 7.83
CA PRO A 148 -43.57 13.29 7.31
C PRO A 148 -42.69 12.30 8.08
N ALA A 149 -42.07 11.38 7.36
CA ALA A 149 -41.02 10.54 7.92
C ALA A 149 -39.94 11.47 8.50
N PRO A 150 -39.32 11.11 9.65
CA PRO A 150 -38.18 11.87 10.15
C PRO A 150 -37.16 12.02 9.03
N GLU A 151 -36.64 13.23 8.82
CA GLU A 151 -35.59 13.46 7.83
C GLU A 151 -34.47 12.44 8.07
N PRO A 152 -34.02 11.70 7.03
CA PRO A 152 -32.91 10.78 7.21
C PRO A 152 -31.73 11.58 7.74
N ALA A 153 -31.22 11.20 8.91
CA ALA A 153 -30.05 11.82 9.51
C ALA A 153 -28.97 11.91 8.43
N ARG A 154 -28.46 13.13 8.18
CA ARG A 154 -27.42 13.36 7.18
C ARG A 154 -26.24 12.44 7.50
N GLN A 155 -26.01 11.44 6.65
CA GLN A 155 -24.98 10.44 6.90
C GLN A 155 -23.61 11.14 6.98
N ARG A 156 -22.95 11.05 8.13
CA ARG A 156 -21.64 11.69 8.36
C ARG A 156 -20.60 11.00 7.47
N ILE A 157 -19.72 11.78 6.85
CA ILE A 157 -18.59 11.26 6.07
C ILE A 157 -17.31 11.56 6.86
N LEU A 158 -16.46 10.56 7.02
CA LEU A 158 -15.10 10.71 7.50
C LEU A 158 -14.14 10.60 6.32
N GLU A 159 -13.23 11.54 6.20
CA GLU A 159 -12.15 11.53 5.24
C GLU A 159 -10.84 11.38 6.02
N ILE A 160 -10.24 10.19 5.91
CA ILE A 160 -9.11 9.77 6.71
C ILE A 160 -7.87 9.64 5.80
N GLY A 161 -6.95 10.59 5.93
CA GLY A 161 -5.65 10.53 5.28
C GLY A 161 -4.69 9.68 6.11
N VAL A 162 -4.08 8.65 5.52
CA VAL A 162 -3.14 7.76 6.21
C VAL A 162 -1.77 7.85 5.54
N PHE A 163 -0.74 8.24 6.30
CA PHE A 163 0.56 8.65 5.77
C PHE A 163 1.69 7.78 6.33
N PHE A 164 2.18 6.81 5.54
CA PHE A 164 3.26 5.88 5.93
C PHE A 164 4.64 6.37 5.47
N ASP A 165 5.46 6.84 6.40
CA ASP A 165 6.76 7.40 6.05
C ASP A 165 7.84 6.33 5.73
N GLY A 166 8.88 6.75 5.03
CA GLY A 166 10.02 5.94 4.64
C GLY A 166 10.90 5.51 5.83
N THR A 167 11.81 4.58 5.58
CA THR A 167 12.65 4.02 6.66
C THR A 167 13.56 5.08 7.26
N GLY A 168 13.65 5.10 8.59
CA GLY A 168 14.51 6.05 9.28
C GLY A 168 13.95 7.47 9.30
N ASN A 169 12.77 7.71 8.74
CA ASN A 169 12.11 9.02 8.72
C ASN A 169 11.03 9.11 9.79
N ASN A 170 10.98 10.23 10.48
CA ASN A 170 9.98 10.53 11.48
C ASN A 170 9.74 12.04 11.52
N ARG A 171 8.59 12.49 11.00
CA ARG A 171 8.13 13.88 11.02
C ARG A 171 8.45 14.64 12.32
N GLU A 172 8.12 14.10 13.49
CA GLU A 172 8.32 14.81 14.76
C GLU A 172 9.80 14.96 15.11
N ASN A 173 10.58 13.90 14.90
CA ASN A 173 12.00 13.92 15.20
C ASN A 173 12.75 14.80 14.18
N ASP A 174 12.43 14.64 12.89
CA ASP A 174 13.12 15.29 11.78
C ASP A 174 12.82 16.80 11.75
N ARG A 175 11.65 17.25 12.17
CA ARG A 175 11.35 18.69 12.35
C ARG A 175 12.22 19.39 13.39
N GLN A 176 12.71 18.65 14.37
CA GLN A 176 13.57 19.21 15.42
C GLN A 176 15.04 19.23 15.00
N ARG A 177 15.36 18.68 13.82
CA ARG A 177 16.71 18.60 13.29
C ARG A 177 16.96 19.76 12.34
N THR A 178 18.09 20.44 12.53
CA THR A 178 18.58 21.44 11.56
C THR A 178 19.31 20.80 10.40
N ASP A 179 19.71 19.54 10.56
CA ASP A 179 20.52 18.76 9.63
C ASP A 179 19.70 17.72 8.85
N ARG A 180 18.38 17.88 8.78
CA ARG A 180 17.51 16.92 8.08
C ARG A 180 16.18 17.54 7.74
N ASP A 181 15.63 17.17 6.58
CA ASP A 181 14.29 17.59 6.20
C ASP A 181 13.26 16.47 6.39
N ILE A 182 12.00 16.88 6.55
CA ILE A 182 10.85 15.96 6.53
C ILE A 182 10.50 15.49 5.12
N THR A 183 9.97 14.27 5.00
CA THR A 183 9.66 13.66 3.70
C THR A 183 8.46 14.27 3.00
N ASN A 184 8.28 13.95 1.71
CA ASN A 184 7.07 14.34 0.97
C ASN A 184 5.79 13.74 1.58
N VAL A 185 5.86 12.58 2.23
CA VAL A 185 4.73 11.97 2.95
C VAL A 185 4.35 12.82 4.17
N ALA A 186 5.34 13.26 4.94
CA ALA A 186 5.12 14.15 6.08
C ALA A 186 4.58 15.53 5.64
N LYS A 187 5.09 16.10 4.54
CA LYS A 187 4.59 17.34 3.94
C LYS A 187 3.14 17.21 3.47
N LEU A 188 2.78 16.11 2.80
CA LEU A 188 1.39 15.85 2.40
C LEU A 188 0.46 15.69 3.61
N ARG A 189 0.92 15.08 4.72
CA ARG A 189 0.17 15.05 5.98
C ARG A 189 -0.06 16.45 6.55
N ASP A 190 0.89 17.35 6.37
CA ASP A 190 0.81 18.73 6.88
C ASP A 190 -0.18 19.59 6.11
N LEU A 191 -0.49 19.19 4.87
CA LEU A 191 -1.45 19.84 4.00
C LEU A 191 -2.83 19.19 4.07
N TYR A 192 -2.96 17.97 4.58
CA TYR A 192 -4.26 17.31 4.70
C TYR A 192 -5.12 18.00 5.77
N LEU A 193 -6.39 18.26 5.46
CA LEU A 193 -7.32 18.91 6.39
C LEU A 193 -7.36 18.16 7.74
N ASP A 194 -7.25 18.91 8.83
CA ASP A 194 -7.19 18.40 10.20
C ASP A 194 -8.32 19.04 11.02
N ASP A 195 -9.55 18.57 10.76
CA ASP A 195 -10.77 19.06 11.39
C ASP A 195 -11.69 17.87 11.71
N ALA A 196 -11.52 17.34 12.92
CA ALA A 196 -12.30 16.22 13.43
C ALA A 196 -13.79 16.55 13.58
N GLU A 197 -14.18 17.81 13.75
CA GLU A 197 -15.60 18.19 13.80
C GLU A 197 -16.23 18.00 12.42
N SER A 198 -15.54 18.46 11.38
CA SER A 198 -15.96 18.29 9.98
C SER A 198 -15.69 16.88 9.41
N GLY A 199 -15.01 16.00 10.14
CA GLY A 199 -14.78 14.60 9.76
C GLY A 199 -13.46 14.32 9.05
N TYR A 200 -12.50 15.26 9.08
CA TYR A 200 -11.18 15.09 8.47
C TYR A 200 -10.15 14.62 9.50
N TYR A 201 -9.45 13.53 9.20
CA TYR A 201 -8.48 12.92 10.13
C TYR A 201 -7.17 12.56 9.42
N PRO A 202 -6.07 13.31 9.64
CA PRO A 202 -4.75 12.95 9.16
C PRO A 202 -4.02 12.05 10.17
N VAL A 203 -3.83 10.79 9.81
CA VAL A 203 -3.15 9.75 10.60
C VAL A 203 -1.74 9.55 10.05
N TYR A 204 -0.73 9.87 10.86
CA TYR A 204 0.67 9.75 10.50
C TYR A 204 1.32 8.51 11.13
N VAL A 205 2.06 7.75 10.30
CA VAL A 205 2.78 6.55 10.69
C VAL A 205 4.26 6.74 10.38
N HIS A 206 5.07 6.89 11.42
CA HIS A 206 6.51 7.07 11.26
C HIS A 206 7.19 5.85 10.64
N GLY A 207 8.36 6.07 10.04
CA GLY A 207 9.14 5.07 9.33
C GLY A 207 9.50 3.84 10.15
N VAL A 208 9.76 2.73 9.45
CA VAL A 208 10.45 1.57 10.03
C VAL A 208 11.83 2.00 10.54
N GLY A 209 12.25 1.51 11.71
CA GLY A 209 13.55 1.85 12.33
C GLY A 209 13.60 3.20 13.06
N THR A 210 12.45 3.77 13.44
CA THR A 210 12.36 5.00 14.23
C THR A 210 11.37 4.87 15.39
N VAL A 211 11.52 5.70 16.42
CA VAL A 211 10.53 5.89 17.49
C VAL A 211 10.38 7.38 17.75
N THR A 212 9.14 7.87 17.85
CA THR A 212 8.87 9.29 18.15
C THR A 212 9.43 9.69 19.50
N GLY A 213 10.15 10.81 19.56
CA GLY A 213 10.82 11.29 20.76
C GLY A 213 12.16 10.64 21.06
N GLN A 214 12.60 9.66 20.24
CA GLN A 214 13.94 9.09 20.31
C GLN A 214 14.75 9.52 19.07
N MET A 215 15.78 10.33 19.30
CA MET A 215 16.75 10.67 18.26
C MET A 215 17.68 9.47 18.05
N GLY A 216 17.53 8.77 16.92
CA GLY A 216 18.46 7.70 16.56
C GLY A 216 19.90 8.23 16.46
N GLN A 217 20.87 7.49 16.97
CA GLN A 217 22.29 7.82 16.81
C GLN A 217 22.76 7.50 15.39
N GLY A 218 22.49 8.43 14.47
CA GLY A 218 23.07 8.45 13.13
C GLY A 218 22.13 8.03 12.01
N GLY A 219 22.51 8.50 10.83
CA GLY A 219 21.68 8.51 9.64
C GLY A 219 21.34 7.16 8.99
N LEU A 220 20.73 7.23 7.80
CA LEU A 220 20.39 6.08 6.95
C LEU A 220 21.57 5.10 6.75
N GLU A 221 22.82 5.56 6.90
CA GLU A 221 24.04 4.77 6.80
C GLU A 221 24.37 3.96 8.07
N ASN A 222 24.15 4.50 9.27
CA ASN A 222 24.37 3.75 10.51
C ASN A 222 23.32 2.64 10.70
N MET A 223 22.11 2.86 10.21
CA MET A 223 21.07 1.83 10.12
C MET A 223 21.42 0.69 9.16
N ARG A 224 22.38 0.84 8.22
CA ARG A 224 22.84 -0.26 7.37
C ARG A 224 23.82 -1.20 8.09
N ASN A 225 24.53 -0.71 9.11
CA ASN A 225 25.59 -1.43 9.82
C ASN A 225 25.16 -2.01 11.17
N LEU A 226 23.98 -1.63 11.69
CA LEU A 226 23.44 -2.15 12.94
C LEU A 226 22.46 -3.31 12.68
N SER A 227 22.92 -4.52 13.00
CA SER A 227 22.30 -5.83 12.76
C SER A 227 20.94 -6.09 13.41
N GLY A 228 20.33 -5.12 14.11
CA GLY A 228 18.98 -5.23 14.70
C GLY A 228 17.97 -4.20 14.17
N LEU A 229 18.43 -2.97 13.89
CA LEU A 229 17.63 -1.86 13.37
C LEU A 229 17.42 -1.95 11.84
N ALA A 230 18.41 -2.48 11.12
CA ALA A 230 18.40 -2.61 9.65
C ALA A 230 17.31 -3.53 9.09
N PHE A 231 16.82 -4.49 9.90
CA PHE A 231 15.94 -5.55 9.45
C PHE A 231 14.45 -5.27 9.71
N GLY A 232 14.08 -4.20 10.41
CA GLY A 232 12.67 -3.92 10.71
C GLY A 232 12.00 -5.06 11.48
N VAL A 233 12.75 -5.73 12.37
CA VAL A 233 12.27 -6.72 13.34
C VAL A 233 12.03 -6.00 14.67
N GLY A 234 11.00 -6.36 15.43
CA GLY A 234 10.76 -5.74 16.75
C GLY A 234 9.71 -4.62 16.73
N ALA A 235 9.70 -3.83 17.80
CA ALA A 235 8.82 -2.68 18.00
C ALA A 235 8.99 -1.56 16.94
N GLU A 236 10.05 -1.64 16.13
CA GLU A 236 10.35 -0.68 15.06
C GLU A 236 10.10 -1.24 13.66
N GLY A 237 9.53 -2.44 13.57
CA GLY A 237 9.28 -3.17 12.34
C GLY A 237 8.00 -2.82 11.59
N GLY A 238 7.83 -3.40 10.40
CA GLY A 238 6.65 -3.18 9.56
C GLY A 238 5.33 -3.55 10.25
N HIS A 239 5.29 -4.67 10.98
CA HIS A 239 4.10 -5.09 11.73
C HIS A 239 3.75 -4.12 12.86
N ALA A 240 4.75 -3.55 13.51
CA ALA A 240 4.54 -2.51 14.52
C ALA A 240 3.93 -1.23 13.92
N ARG A 241 4.22 -0.92 12.64
CA ARG A 241 3.59 0.20 11.92
C ARG A 241 2.14 -0.07 11.53
N ILE A 242 1.82 -1.31 11.14
CA ILE A 242 0.44 -1.73 10.91
C ILE A 242 -0.35 -1.71 12.22
N GLU A 243 0.21 -2.19 13.32
CA GLU A 243 -0.43 -2.10 14.62
C GLU A 243 -0.60 -0.64 15.08
N LEU A 244 0.41 0.21 14.85
CA LEU A 244 0.35 1.63 15.17
C LEU A 244 -0.81 2.33 14.45
N VAL A 245 -0.96 2.12 13.13
CA VAL A 245 -2.04 2.75 12.38
C VAL A 245 -3.41 2.23 12.82
N LEU A 246 -3.54 0.91 13.10
CA LEU A 246 -4.80 0.34 13.59
C LEU A 246 -5.17 0.92 14.96
N ASN A 247 -4.21 1.05 15.88
CA ASN A 247 -4.44 1.64 17.20
C ASN A 247 -4.84 3.13 17.12
N GLN A 248 -4.34 3.88 16.14
CA GLN A 248 -4.76 5.28 15.91
C GLN A 248 -6.15 5.37 15.26
N LEU A 249 -6.46 4.47 14.32
CA LEU A 249 -7.72 4.49 13.56
C LEU A 249 -8.91 3.97 14.37
N ARG A 250 -8.73 2.95 15.18
CA ARG A 250 -9.82 2.29 15.90
C ARG A 250 -10.68 3.24 16.73
N PRO A 251 -10.11 4.15 17.57
CA PRO A 251 -10.91 5.11 18.32
C PRO A 251 -11.71 6.05 17.40
N ILE A 252 -11.15 6.46 16.26
CA ILE A 252 -11.84 7.32 15.28
C ILE A 252 -13.05 6.60 14.70
N LEU A 253 -12.85 5.35 14.27
CA LEU A 253 -13.91 4.54 13.65
C LEU A 253 -14.99 4.16 14.67
N GLN A 254 -14.62 3.79 15.91
CA GLN A 254 -15.56 3.46 16.98
C GLN A 254 -16.35 4.67 17.47
N ALA A 255 -15.78 5.87 17.44
CA ALA A 255 -16.52 7.10 17.76
C ALA A 255 -17.53 7.49 16.66
N ASN A 256 -17.51 6.83 15.51
CA ASN A 256 -18.25 7.19 14.31
C ASN A 256 -18.80 5.94 13.58
N GLU A 257 -19.45 5.03 14.31
CA GLU A 257 -19.85 3.71 13.82
C GLU A 257 -20.80 3.75 12.60
N ASP A 258 -21.61 4.82 12.48
CA ASP A 258 -22.58 5.00 11.38
C ASP A 258 -22.04 5.85 10.21
N ALA A 259 -20.80 6.31 10.28
CA ALA A 259 -20.23 7.22 9.30
C ALA A 259 -19.72 6.48 8.05
N LEU A 260 -19.89 7.09 6.87
CA LEU A 260 -19.18 6.68 5.67
C LEU A 260 -17.70 7.00 5.84
N VAL A 261 -16.82 6.09 5.43
CA VAL A 261 -15.37 6.29 5.58
C VAL A 261 -14.72 6.28 4.21
N ILE A 262 -13.99 7.35 3.91
CA ILE A 262 -13.15 7.51 2.73
C ILE A 262 -11.70 7.61 3.23
N PHE A 263 -10.83 6.76 2.69
CA PHE A 263 -9.41 6.74 2.97
C PHE A 263 -8.62 7.30 1.79
N ASP A 264 -7.61 8.10 2.10
CA ASP A 264 -6.53 8.45 1.18
C ASP A 264 -5.22 7.94 1.78
N VAL A 265 -4.51 7.07 1.07
CA VAL A 265 -3.34 6.40 1.63
C VAL A 265 -2.08 6.82 0.89
N PHE A 266 -1.12 7.37 1.61
CA PHE A 266 0.16 7.79 1.07
C PHE A 266 1.30 6.97 1.67
N GLY A 267 2.36 6.74 0.92
CA GLY A 267 3.57 6.20 1.50
C GLY A 267 4.83 6.35 0.66
N PHE A 268 5.98 6.29 1.32
CA PHE A 268 7.30 6.38 0.69
C PHE A 268 8.16 5.15 1.04
N SER A 269 8.89 4.59 0.07
CA SER A 269 9.85 3.50 0.28
C SER A 269 9.19 2.25 0.89
N ARG A 270 9.69 1.74 2.01
CA ARG A 270 9.01 0.70 2.81
C ARG A 270 7.68 1.16 3.39
N GLY A 271 7.50 2.46 3.65
CA GLY A 271 6.20 3.04 3.99
C GLY A 271 5.18 2.89 2.85
N ALA A 272 5.60 3.02 1.60
CA ALA A 272 4.74 2.74 0.43
C ALA A 272 4.35 1.25 0.36
N ALA A 273 5.27 0.35 0.75
CA ALA A 273 4.96 -1.07 0.85
C ALA A 273 3.92 -1.35 1.95
N LEU A 274 4.05 -0.69 3.12
CA LEU A 274 3.05 -0.75 4.19
C LEU A 274 1.71 -0.13 3.78
N ALA A 275 1.71 0.97 3.03
CA ALA A 275 0.51 1.59 2.47
C ALA A 275 -0.25 0.61 1.57
N ARG A 276 0.45 -0.07 0.66
CA ARG A 276 -0.16 -1.10 -0.21
C ARG A 276 -0.76 -2.25 0.60
N HIS A 277 -0.05 -2.71 1.63
CA HIS A 277 -0.56 -3.74 2.53
C HIS A 277 -1.79 -3.26 3.31
N PHE A 278 -1.75 -2.04 3.83
CA PHE A 278 -2.85 -1.44 4.58
C PHE A 278 -4.11 -1.25 3.71
N VAL A 279 -3.97 -0.86 2.44
CA VAL A 279 -5.10 -0.82 1.49
C VAL A 279 -5.74 -2.21 1.31
N ASN A 280 -4.95 -3.27 1.27
CA ASN A 280 -5.48 -4.63 1.26
C ASN A 280 -6.21 -5.00 2.57
N LEU A 281 -5.74 -4.49 3.71
CA LEU A 281 -6.41 -4.65 5.00
C LEU A 281 -7.75 -3.88 5.02
N ILE A 282 -7.82 -2.65 4.49
CA ILE A 282 -9.09 -1.91 4.33
C ILE A 282 -10.06 -2.74 3.48
N HIS A 283 -9.62 -3.30 2.36
CA HIS A 283 -10.49 -4.09 1.50
C HIS A 283 -11.00 -5.38 2.17
N GLY A 284 -10.16 -6.03 3.00
CA GLY A 284 -10.54 -7.23 3.74
C GLY A 284 -11.34 -6.95 5.01
N TRP A 285 -11.20 -5.75 5.57
CA TRP A 285 -11.78 -5.27 6.83
C TRP A 285 -11.76 -6.32 7.97
N PRO A 286 -10.60 -6.93 8.30
CA PRO A 286 -10.55 -7.94 9.34
C PRO A 286 -10.77 -7.31 10.73
N GLU A 287 -11.57 -7.97 11.58
CA GLU A 287 -11.73 -7.55 12.99
C GLU A 287 -10.46 -7.79 13.82
N THR A 288 -9.66 -8.78 13.43
CA THR A 288 -8.40 -9.12 14.10
C THR A 288 -7.31 -9.47 13.11
N LEU A 289 -6.06 -9.19 13.46
CA LEU A 289 -4.88 -9.53 12.68
C LEU A 289 -3.93 -10.39 13.52
N LEU A 290 -3.25 -11.33 12.87
CA LEU A 290 -2.14 -12.08 13.47
C LEU A 290 -0.84 -11.38 13.09
N VAL A 291 -0.02 -11.03 14.07
CA VAL A 291 1.28 -10.37 13.85
C VAL A 291 2.39 -11.08 14.62
N PRO A 292 3.63 -11.11 14.12
CA PRO A 292 4.77 -11.61 14.89
C PRO A 292 5.00 -10.81 16.18
N ASP A 293 5.16 -11.50 17.32
CA ASP A 293 5.40 -10.94 18.65
C ASP A 293 6.90 -10.96 18.99
N PHE A 294 7.60 -9.89 18.63
CA PHE A 294 9.03 -9.74 18.90
C PHE A 294 9.27 -9.11 20.28
N ARG A 295 8.95 -9.84 21.37
CA ARG A 295 9.31 -9.39 22.72
C ARG A 295 10.81 -9.52 22.96
N PRO A 296 11.48 -8.52 23.56
CA PRO A 296 12.86 -8.67 23.99
C PRO A 296 12.93 -9.68 25.14
N GLY A 297 13.63 -10.82 24.94
CA GLY A 297 14.06 -11.64 26.08
C GLY A 297 14.13 -13.16 25.93
N LEU A 298 13.63 -13.79 24.87
CA LEU A 298 13.76 -15.25 24.71
C LEU A 298 14.11 -15.64 23.26
N PRO A 299 15.24 -16.34 23.02
CA PRO A 299 15.51 -16.94 21.73
C PRO A 299 14.61 -18.19 21.60
N THR A 300 13.43 -18.03 21.02
CA THR A 300 12.60 -19.16 20.60
C THR A 300 12.92 -19.52 19.13
N PRO A 301 12.99 -20.81 18.77
CA PRO A 301 13.20 -21.25 17.37
C PRO A 301 12.12 -20.75 16.40
N GLU A 302 10.93 -20.47 16.92
CA GLU A 302 9.78 -19.94 16.20
C GLU A 302 9.44 -18.55 16.74
N THR A 303 9.18 -17.60 15.85
CA THR A 303 8.68 -16.28 16.24
C THR A 303 7.24 -16.43 16.74
N PRO A 304 6.93 -16.12 18.01
CA PRO A 304 5.57 -16.25 18.50
C PRO A 304 4.65 -15.30 17.75
N ILE A 305 3.37 -15.68 17.59
CA ILE A 305 2.35 -14.88 16.91
C ILE A 305 1.38 -14.34 17.95
N ARG A 306 1.08 -13.05 17.89
CA ARG A 306 0.05 -12.39 18.70
C ARG A 306 -1.13 -11.98 17.84
N ARG A 307 -2.33 -12.10 18.41
CA ARG A 307 -3.55 -11.55 17.83
C ARG A 307 -3.76 -10.12 18.31
N ILE A 308 -4.02 -9.21 17.38
CA ILE A 308 -4.35 -7.82 17.66
C ILE A 308 -5.74 -7.49 17.10
N GLU A 309 -6.40 -6.52 17.71
CA GLU A 309 -7.63 -5.96 17.18
C GLU A 309 -7.29 -5.05 15.99
N ALA A 310 -8.05 -5.16 14.90
CA ALA A 310 -7.83 -4.43 13.66
C ALA A 310 -8.98 -3.44 13.41
N PHE A 311 -9.93 -3.73 12.52
CA PHE A 311 -11.04 -2.80 12.29
C PHE A 311 -12.23 -3.11 13.20
N PRO A 312 -12.97 -2.11 13.72
CA PRO A 312 -14.27 -2.34 14.31
C PRO A 312 -15.26 -2.86 13.26
N PRO A 313 -16.47 -3.34 13.65
CA PRO A 313 -17.50 -3.76 12.71
C PRO A 313 -17.69 -2.71 11.58
N PRO A 314 -17.82 -3.14 10.31
CA PRO A 314 -17.72 -2.24 9.18
C PRO A 314 -18.88 -1.23 9.12
N PRO A 315 -18.59 0.06 8.85
CA PRO A 315 -19.63 1.00 8.43
C PRO A 315 -20.14 0.63 7.02
N ILE A 316 -21.45 0.80 6.77
CA ILE A 316 -22.09 0.50 5.47
C ILE A 316 -22.13 1.81 4.64
N PRO A 317 -21.69 1.95 3.35
CA PRO A 317 -21.18 1.00 2.33
C PRO A 317 -19.86 1.43 1.56
N PHE A 318 -19.52 0.69 0.50
CA PHE A 318 -18.33 0.73 -0.41
C PHE A 318 -18.31 1.87 -1.48
N PRO A 319 -17.15 2.17 -2.15
CA PRO A 319 -15.77 1.81 -1.84
C PRO A 319 -15.10 2.82 -0.90
N GLN A 320 -14.19 2.33 -0.06
CA GLN A 320 -13.64 3.12 1.04
C GLN A 320 -12.30 3.80 0.72
N VAL A 321 -11.60 3.49 -0.37
CA VAL A 321 -10.30 4.13 -0.68
C VAL A 321 -10.41 4.98 -1.95
N ARG A 322 -10.25 6.29 -1.80
CA ARG A 322 -10.30 7.26 -2.90
C ARG A 322 -8.95 7.34 -3.61
N PHE A 323 -7.88 7.63 -2.89
CA PHE A 323 -6.56 7.83 -3.49
C PHE A 323 -5.47 7.02 -2.82
N VAL A 324 -4.55 6.48 -3.61
CA VAL A 324 -3.31 5.85 -3.13
C VAL A 324 -2.12 6.53 -3.80
N GLY A 325 -1.31 7.26 -3.03
CA GLY A 325 -0.14 8.00 -3.51
C GLY A 325 1.17 7.40 -3.00
N LEU A 326 1.95 6.79 -3.88
CA LEU A 326 3.17 6.06 -3.54
C LEU A 326 4.41 6.75 -4.09
N PHE A 327 5.45 6.83 -3.28
CA PHE A 327 6.80 7.26 -3.68
C PHE A 327 7.75 6.07 -3.59
N ASP A 328 8.25 5.65 -4.74
CA ASP A 328 9.31 4.67 -4.96
C ASP A 328 9.22 3.45 -4.04
N THR A 329 8.19 2.62 -4.23
CA THR A 329 7.91 1.47 -3.37
C THR A 329 9.08 0.49 -3.36
N VAL A 330 9.66 0.26 -2.18
CA VAL A 330 10.70 -0.75 -1.97
C VAL A 330 10.15 -1.87 -1.08
N GLY A 331 10.08 -3.07 -1.65
CA GLY A 331 9.71 -4.30 -0.95
C GLY A 331 10.86 -4.86 -0.11
N SER A 332 10.77 -6.13 0.30
CA SER A 332 11.82 -6.82 1.10
C SER A 332 11.83 -6.45 2.60
N PHE A 333 10.71 -6.70 3.29
CA PHE A 333 10.72 -6.70 4.76
C PHE A 333 11.66 -7.79 5.30
N TYR A 334 12.41 -7.48 6.36
CA TYR A 334 13.29 -8.40 7.10
C TYR A 334 14.64 -8.79 6.49
N LEU A 335 14.80 -8.84 5.17
CA LEU A 335 16.10 -9.09 4.50
C LEU A 335 16.23 -8.23 3.22
N PRO A 336 17.06 -7.18 3.19
CA PRO A 336 17.31 -6.39 1.99
C PRO A 336 17.80 -7.29 0.82
N GLY A 337 17.22 -7.11 -0.36
CA GLY A 337 17.72 -7.77 -1.59
C GLY A 337 17.10 -9.13 -1.94
N ASN A 338 16.02 -9.56 -1.28
CA ASN A 338 15.20 -10.69 -1.78
C ASN A 338 13.73 -10.26 -1.99
N ALA A 339 13.03 -10.83 -2.98
CA ALA A 339 11.64 -10.48 -3.29
C ALA A 339 10.62 -11.08 -2.29
N ARG A 340 11.05 -11.48 -1.08
CA ARG A 340 10.16 -12.10 -0.08
C ARG A 340 9.58 -11.01 0.81
N ASN A 341 8.26 -10.81 0.72
CA ASN A 341 7.53 -9.83 1.53
C ASN A 341 6.89 -10.45 2.78
N LEU A 342 7.30 -11.67 3.17
CA LEU A 342 6.63 -12.49 4.19
C LEU A 342 5.10 -12.53 3.94
N ASP A 343 4.31 -12.08 4.90
CA ASP A 343 2.85 -11.97 4.90
C ASP A 343 2.34 -10.58 4.47
N PHE A 344 3.23 -9.62 4.18
CA PHE A 344 2.83 -8.34 3.60
C PHE A 344 2.39 -8.51 2.14
N ASN A 345 1.08 -8.41 1.91
CA ASN A 345 0.52 -8.34 0.57
C ASN A 345 0.71 -6.95 -0.07
N LEU A 346 1.64 -6.84 -1.02
CA LEU A 346 1.86 -5.64 -1.81
C LEU A 346 0.98 -5.55 -3.07
N HIS A 347 0.33 -6.64 -3.51
CA HIS A 347 -0.48 -6.58 -4.71
C HIS A 347 -1.74 -5.76 -4.46
N LEU A 348 -1.99 -4.73 -5.28
CA LEU A 348 -3.23 -3.95 -5.27
C LEU A 348 -4.09 -4.41 -6.44
N ALA A 349 -5.30 -4.88 -6.14
CA ALA A 349 -6.26 -5.26 -7.17
C ALA A 349 -6.84 -4.01 -7.83
N PRO A 350 -7.35 -4.09 -9.08
CA PRO A 350 -7.95 -2.93 -9.77
C PRO A 350 -9.05 -2.22 -8.95
N GLY A 351 -9.81 -2.96 -8.13
CA GLY A 351 -10.86 -2.43 -7.26
C GLY A 351 -10.39 -2.00 -5.86
N SER A 352 -9.09 -1.99 -5.58
CA SER A 352 -8.55 -1.64 -4.26
C SER A 352 -8.66 -0.16 -3.92
N ALA A 353 -8.70 0.72 -4.94
CA ALA A 353 -8.88 2.17 -4.76
C ALA A 353 -9.44 2.82 -6.03
N MET A 354 -10.05 4.01 -5.92
CA MET A 354 -10.53 4.75 -7.09
C MET A 354 -9.38 5.25 -7.97
N ARG A 355 -8.24 5.63 -7.37
CA ARG A 355 -7.03 6.06 -8.08
C ARG A 355 -5.76 5.58 -7.36
N VAL A 356 -4.82 5.00 -8.10
CA VAL A 356 -3.50 4.61 -7.58
C VAL A 356 -2.39 5.23 -8.41
N VAL A 357 -1.51 6.01 -7.77
CA VAL A 357 -0.34 6.64 -8.39
C VAL A 357 0.91 6.18 -7.67
N GLN A 358 1.92 5.75 -8.42
CA GLN A 358 3.27 5.51 -7.93
C GLN A 358 4.28 6.32 -8.73
N PHE A 359 5.07 7.15 -8.04
CA PHE A 359 6.29 7.72 -8.61
C PHE A 359 7.46 6.78 -8.38
N THR A 360 8.33 6.63 -9.38
CA THR A 360 9.52 5.76 -9.28
C THR A 360 10.79 6.55 -9.58
N ALA A 361 11.88 6.19 -8.93
CA ALA A 361 13.16 6.89 -9.07
C ALA A 361 13.95 6.34 -10.27
N HIS A 362 14.04 7.12 -11.36
CA HIS A 362 14.72 6.67 -12.58
C HIS A 362 16.22 6.40 -12.39
N HIS A 363 16.88 7.13 -11.49
CA HIS A 363 18.32 7.02 -11.24
C HIS A 363 18.66 6.19 -10.00
N GLU A 364 17.71 5.43 -9.44
CA GLU A 364 17.97 4.48 -8.36
C GLU A 364 18.50 3.15 -8.91
N ILE A 365 19.78 2.89 -8.69
CA ILE A 365 20.52 1.71 -9.17
C ILE A 365 20.99 0.77 -8.05
N ARG A 366 20.68 1.05 -6.77
CA ARG A 366 21.13 0.20 -5.65
C ARG A 366 20.39 -1.13 -5.63
N ARG A 367 21.17 -2.21 -5.50
CA ARG A 367 20.65 -3.59 -5.38
C ARG A 367 19.70 -3.80 -4.19
N ASN A 368 19.91 -3.08 -3.09
CA ASN A 368 19.11 -3.22 -1.87
C ASN A 368 17.81 -2.39 -1.88
N PHE A 369 17.54 -1.68 -2.98
CA PHE A 369 16.32 -0.87 -3.16
C PHE A 369 15.55 -1.34 -4.41
N PRO A 370 15.15 -2.64 -4.48
CA PRO A 370 14.40 -3.11 -5.63
C PRO A 370 13.01 -2.47 -5.65
N LEU A 371 12.70 -1.82 -6.77
CA LEU A 371 11.36 -1.28 -7.03
C LEU A 371 10.34 -2.42 -7.00
N SER A 372 9.29 -2.24 -6.21
CA SER A 372 8.07 -3.06 -6.30
C SER A 372 7.09 -2.36 -7.23
N SER A 373 7.10 -2.75 -8.50
CA SER A 373 6.21 -2.16 -9.51
C SER A 373 4.73 -2.42 -9.19
N LEU A 374 3.87 -1.51 -9.65
CA LEU A 374 2.42 -1.71 -9.74
C LEU A 374 2.03 -2.55 -10.95
N ALA A 375 2.89 -2.62 -11.97
CA ALA A 375 2.60 -3.36 -13.18
C ALA A 375 2.62 -4.87 -12.94
N ASP A 376 1.80 -5.60 -13.71
CA ASP A 376 1.88 -7.05 -13.76
C ASP A 376 3.20 -7.52 -14.41
N PRO A 377 3.52 -8.83 -14.38
CA PRO A 377 4.74 -9.35 -15.02
C PRO A 377 4.84 -9.09 -16.53
N GLN A 378 3.75 -8.70 -17.18
CA GLN A 378 3.67 -8.35 -18.59
C GLN A 378 3.82 -6.83 -18.81
N GLY A 379 3.95 -6.04 -17.74
CA GLY A 379 4.10 -4.58 -17.78
C GLY A 379 2.78 -3.81 -17.88
N ASN A 380 1.62 -4.46 -17.69
CA ASN A 380 0.32 -3.80 -17.77
C ASN A 380 -0.08 -3.19 -16.43
N LEU A 381 -0.79 -2.07 -16.50
CA LEU A 381 -1.41 -1.40 -15.36
C LEU A 381 -2.93 -1.38 -15.55
N PRO A 382 -3.73 -1.54 -14.47
CA PRO A 382 -5.16 -1.26 -14.53
C PRO A 382 -5.44 0.20 -14.91
N GLY A 383 -6.59 0.48 -15.52
CA GLY A 383 -6.89 1.82 -16.05
C GLY A 383 -6.92 2.96 -15.02
N ASN A 384 -7.11 2.65 -13.73
CA ASN A 384 -7.07 3.60 -12.62
C ASN A 384 -5.67 3.71 -11.95
N PHE A 385 -4.67 3.01 -12.47
CA PHE A 385 -3.31 2.97 -11.94
C PHE A 385 -2.38 3.79 -12.83
N SER A 386 -1.38 4.41 -12.24
CA SER A 386 -0.28 5.02 -12.98
C SER A 386 1.02 4.81 -12.24
N GLU A 387 2.02 4.30 -12.94
CA GLU A 387 3.40 4.24 -12.49
C GLU A 387 4.21 5.20 -13.36
N ILE A 388 4.72 6.28 -12.77
CA ILE A 388 5.36 7.39 -13.48
C ILE A 388 6.79 7.53 -12.96
N ALA A 389 7.76 7.27 -13.82
CA ALA A 389 9.16 7.46 -13.48
C ALA A 389 9.51 8.96 -13.46
N LEU A 390 10.15 9.40 -12.38
CA LEU A 390 10.63 10.77 -12.17
C LEU A 390 12.16 10.80 -12.20
N PRO A 391 12.77 11.93 -12.60
CA PRO A 391 14.21 12.08 -12.51
C PRO A 391 14.64 12.12 -11.04
N GLY A 392 15.63 11.32 -10.70
CA GLY A 392 16.26 11.34 -9.38
C GLY A 392 16.55 9.95 -8.83
N ALA A 393 17.33 9.89 -7.75
CA ALA A 393 17.47 8.74 -6.89
C ALA A 393 16.29 8.60 -5.91
N HIS A 394 16.27 7.56 -5.08
CA HIS A 394 15.15 7.24 -4.18
C HIS A 394 14.63 8.43 -3.35
N SER A 395 15.55 9.16 -2.69
CA SER A 395 15.20 10.33 -1.88
C SER A 395 15.05 11.62 -2.68
N ASP A 396 15.42 11.65 -3.97
CA ASP A 396 15.03 12.75 -4.87
C ASP A 396 13.56 12.67 -5.28
N VAL A 397 12.90 11.53 -5.02
CA VAL A 397 11.46 11.33 -5.25
C VAL A 397 10.67 11.41 -3.94
N GLY A 398 11.13 10.73 -2.89
CA GLY A 398 10.44 10.70 -1.59
C GLY A 398 10.87 11.76 -0.57
N TRP A 399 11.99 12.46 -0.83
CA TRP A 399 12.67 13.37 0.09
C TRP A 399 13.26 12.67 1.33
N GLY A 400 13.82 13.43 2.27
CA GLY A 400 14.38 12.97 3.54
C GLY A 400 15.91 12.90 3.59
N TYR A 401 16.59 13.76 2.82
CA TYR A 401 18.05 13.86 2.90
C TYR A 401 18.51 14.48 4.23
N GLU A 402 19.64 13.98 4.72
CA GLU A 402 20.43 14.65 5.75
C GLU A 402 21.17 15.84 5.13
N ASN A 403 21.29 16.91 5.90
CA ASN A 403 21.85 18.20 5.54
C ASN A 403 22.94 18.58 6.55
N PRO A 404 24.14 17.97 6.47
CA PRO A 404 25.22 18.25 7.43
C PRO A 404 25.72 19.70 7.38
N GLU A 405 25.34 20.47 6.36
CA GLU A 405 25.72 21.87 6.16
C GLU A 405 24.49 22.80 6.10
N VAL A 406 24.69 24.11 6.27
CA VAL A 406 23.60 25.07 6.57
C VAL A 406 22.81 25.50 5.31
N ASP A 407 23.38 25.39 4.10
CA ASP A 407 22.90 26.07 2.89
C ASP A 407 22.18 25.16 1.86
N PHE A 408 21.39 24.16 2.31
CA PHE A 408 20.66 23.18 1.47
C PHE A 408 21.52 22.27 0.57
N ALA A 409 22.82 22.54 0.44
CA ALA A 409 23.76 21.72 -0.29
C ALA A 409 24.07 20.45 0.50
N ASN A 410 23.66 19.30 -0.05
CA ASN A 410 24.22 18.02 0.36
C ASN A 410 25.55 17.82 -0.37
N HIS A 411 26.53 17.20 0.27
CA HIS A 411 27.79 16.85 -0.39
C HIS A 411 27.83 15.36 -0.64
N GLU A 412 27.74 14.98 -1.91
CA GLU A 412 27.92 13.59 -2.32
C GLU A 412 29.40 13.24 -2.39
N GLU A 413 29.79 12.21 -1.67
CA GLU A 413 31.11 11.59 -1.79
C GLU A 413 31.10 10.54 -2.89
N LEU A 414 31.74 10.85 -4.02
CA LEU A 414 31.94 9.94 -5.13
C LEU A 414 33.35 9.34 -5.02
N LEU A 415 33.45 8.04 -4.76
CA LEU A 415 34.73 7.35 -4.82
C LEU A 415 35.23 7.40 -6.27
N VAL A 416 36.32 8.12 -6.51
CA VAL A 416 36.98 8.23 -7.81
C VAL A 416 37.96 7.10 -8.01
N ARG A 417 38.70 6.74 -6.96
CA ARG A 417 39.74 5.72 -7.05
C ARG A 417 40.06 5.09 -5.70
N ARG A 418 40.18 3.76 -5.66
CA ARG A 418 40.76 3.02 -4.53
C ARG A 418 42.24 2.72 -4.79
N ARG A 419 43.10 3.05 -3.82
CA ARG A 419 44.54 2.78 -3.89
C ARG A 419 44.93 1.79 -2.80
N ALA A 420 45.09 0.54 -3.22
CA ALA A 420 45.33 -0.56 -2.31
C ALA A 420 46.70 -0.47 -1.60
N GLY A 421 46.74 -0.81 -0.31
CA GLY A 421 47.98 -0.95 0.48
C GLY A 421 48.65 0.36 0.91
N LEU A 422 48.08 1.52 0.59
CA LEU A 422 48.66 2.83 0.97
C LEU A 422 48.13 3.37 2.31
N GLY A 423 47.12 2.73 2.91
CA GLY A 423 46.44 3.17 4.13
C GLY A 423 47.11 2.73 5.43
N SER A 424 48.21 1.98 5.35
CA SER A 424 48.90 1.42 6.52
C SER A 424 50.20 2.15 6.90
N ASN A 425 50.62 3.17 6.15
CA ASN A 425 51.87 3.90 6.38
C ASN A 425 51.66 5.42 6.22
N GLY A 426 52.03 6.20 7.24
CA GLY A 426 51.84 7.66 7.24
C GLY A 426 52.51 8.40 6.07
N ARG A 427 53.63 7.88 5.55
CA ARG A 427 54.30 8.47 4.37
C ARG A 427 53.51 8.22 3.08
N THR A 428 52.95 7.02 2.91
CA THR A 428 52.15 6.70 1.72
C THR A 428 50.80 7.39 1.74
N ILE A 429 50.18 7.52 2.92
CA ILE A 429 48.95 8.31 3.10
C ILE A 429 49.19 9.77 2.71
N ARG A 430 50.27 10.38 3.21
CA ARG A 430 50.58 11.79 2.91
C ARG A 430 50.81 12.04 1.43
N LEU A 431 51.58 11.18 0.75
CA LEU A 431 51.78 11.29 -0.70
C LEU A 431 50.47 11.14 -1.47
N ALA A 432 49.63 10.17 -1.07
CA ALA A 432 48.31 9.98 -1.68
C ALA A 432 47.38 11.19 -1.45
N GLN A 433 47.47 11.82 -0.27
CA GLN A 433 46.71 13.03 0.05
C GLN A 433 47.13 14.22 -0.83
N GLU A 434 48.44 14.44 -1.00
CA GLU A 434 48.98 15.51 -1.85
C GLU A 434 48.58 15.32 -3.32
N GLU A 435 48.64 14.07 -3.82
CA GLU A 435 48.21 13.71 -5.19
C GLU A 435 46.69 13.87 -5.41
N ALA A 436 45.88 13.47 -4.43
CA ALA A 436 44.42 13.65 -4.47
C ALA A 436 44.05 15.14 -4.46
N ALA A 437 44.64 15.92 -3.55
CA ALA A 437 44.40 17.35 -3.44
C ALA A 437 44.80 18.12 -4.70
N ALA A 438 45.89 17.73 -5.37
CA ALA A 438 46.30 18.32 -6.65
C ALA A 438 45.26 18.11 -7.77
N ARG A 439 44.38 17.11 -7.64
CA ARG A 439 43.26 16.84 -8.55
C ARG A 439 41.92 17.37 -8.04
N GLY A 440 41.92 18.11 -6.92
CA GLY A 440 40.69 18.59 -6.27
C GLY A 440 39.88 17.50 -5.58
N LEU A 441 40.53 16.38 -5.20
CA LEU A 441 39.90 15.25 -4.52
C LEU A 441 40.28 15.21 -3.04
N GLU A 442 39.37 14.72 -2.21
CA GLU A 442 39.62 14.38 -0.81
C GLU A 442 40.15 12.94 -0.70
N LEU A 443 40.81 12.64 0.42
CA LEU A 443 41.30 11.29 0.71
C LEU A 443 40.63 10.76 1.98
N ARG A 444 40.08 9.55 1.91
CA ARG A 444 39.63 8.80 3.08
C ARG A 444 40.51 7.59 3.30
N VAL A 445 41.04 7.45 4.52
CA VAL A 445 41.89 6.33 4.88
C VAL A 445 41.03 5.19 5.39
N GLU A 446 41.05 4.05 4.70
CA GLU A 446 40.35 2.83 5.08
C GLU A 446 41.36 1.68 5.08
N PRO A 447 42.13 1.48 6.17
CA PRO A 447 43.24 0.54 6.18
C PRO A 447 42.80 -0.87 5.73
N PRO A 448 43.55 -1.52 4.81
CA PRO A 448 44.91 -1.17 4.38
C PRO A 448 45.02 -0.16 3.22
N ASP A 449 43.91 0.44 2.77
CA ASP A 449 43.81 1.20 1.54
C ASP A 449 43.56 2.70 1.80
N VAL A 450 43.67 3.50 0.75
CA VAL A 450 43.15 4.87 0.72
C VAL A 450 42.19 5.05 -0.44
N LEU A 451 41.18 5.87 -0.23
CA LEU A 451 40.13 6.18 -1.20
C LEU A 451 40.24 7.65 -1.61
N GLU A 452 40.35 7.91 -2.90
CA GLU A 452 40.24 9.26 -3.49
C GLU A 452 38.76 9.55 -3.75
N ILE A 453 38.25 10.63 -3.17
CA ILE A 453 36.82 10.98 -3.16
C ILE A 453 36.64 12.35 -3.79
N GLU A 454 35.72 12.47 -4.75
CA GLU A 454 35.18 13.74 -5.22
C GLU A 454 34.00 14.11 -4.33
N ARG A 455 34.06 15.28 -3.67
CA ARG A 455 32.89 15.86 -3.00
C ARG A 455 32.18 16.79 -3.95
N ARG A 456 30.94 16.43 -4.29
CA ARG A 456 30.07 17.22 -5.17
C ARG A 456 28.93 17.81 -4.38
N ALA A 457 28.76 19.13 -4.45
CA ALA A 457 27.57 19.79 -3.94
C ALA A 457 26.36 19.41 -4.82
N THR A 458 25.38 18.74 -4.24
CA THR A 458 24.13 18.34 -4.86
C THR A 458 22.97 18.90 -4.04
N ARG A 459 22.06 19.59 -4.71
CA ARG A 459 20.86 20.21 -4.15
C ARG A 459 19.75 19.18 -3.97
N LYS A 460 19.04 19.25 -2.86
CA LYS A 460 17.97 18.31 -2.46
C LYS A 460 16.62 18.65 -3.05
N GLU A 461 16.45 19.87 -3.57
CA GLU A 461 15.19 20.50 -3.98
C GLU A 461 14.40 19.74 -5.05
N LEU A 462 14.99 18.74 -5.72
CA LEU A 462 14.31 17.93 -6.73
C LEU A 462 13.04 17.25 -6.22
N ALA A 463 12.98 16.75 -4.98
CA ALA A 463 11.73 16.11 -4.54
C ALA A 463 10.60 17.08 -4.23
N ILE A 464 10.81 18.40 -4.20
CA ILE A 464 9.70 19.37 -4.20
C ILE A 464 8.92 19.25 -5.52
N TYR A 465 9.60 18.97 -6.64
CA TYR A 465 8.91 18.68 -7.90
C TYR A 465 8.04 17.42 -7.79
N ALA A 466 8.53 16.35 -7.16
CA ALA A 466 7.73 15.16 -6.90
C ALA A 466 6.53 15.44 -5.97
N LEU A 467 6.71 16.28 -4.94
CA LEU A 467 5.63 16.74 -4.06
C LEU A 467 4.53 17.45 -4.84
N HIS A 468 4.89 18.42 -5.68
CA HIS A 468 3.95 19.16 -6.53
C HIS A 468 3.13 18.22 -7.42
N GLN A 469 3.78 17.24 -8.04
CA GLN A 469 3.11 16.31 -8.94
C GLN A 469 2.16 15.37 -8.19
N MET A 470 2.53 14.91 -6.98
CA MET A 470 1.64 14.07 -6.17
C MET A 470 0.47 14.89 -5.62
N HIS A 471 0.74 16.10 -5.11
CA HIS A 471 -0.28 17.03 -4.60
C HIS A 471 -1.32 17.33 -5.68
N GLN A 472 -0.88 17.67 -6.89
CA GLN A 472 -1.78 17.92 -8.02
C GLN A 472 -2.67 16.71 -8.36
N LEU A 473 -2.08 15.51 -8.45
CA LEU A 473 -2.83 14.28 -8.77
C LEU A 473 -3.80 13.88 -7.65
N ALA A 474 -3.41 14.07 -6.40
CA ALA A 474 -4.26 13.84 -5.23
C ALA A 474 -5.42 14.83 -5.20
N HIS A 475 -5.15 16.12 -5.37
CA HIS A 475 -6.16 17.18 -5.39
C HIS A 475 -7.17 16.96 -6.54
N GLN A 476 -6.69 16.59 -7.74
CA GLN A 476 -7.56 16.20 -8.87
C GLN A 476 -8.43 14.98 -8.59
N SER A 477 -7.99 14.10 -7.68
CA SER A 477 -8.75 12.92 -7.25
C SER A 477 -9.72 13.22 -6.09
N GLY A 478 -9.81 14.48 -5.65
CA GLY A 478 -10.70 14.93 -4.59
C GLY A 478 -10.14 14.75 -3.17
N VAL A 479 -8.83 14.54 -3.01
CA VAL A 479 -8.18 14.47 -1.68
C VAL A 479 -8.22 15.87 -1.03
N PRO A 480 -8.63 16.00 0.25
CA PRO A 480 -8.75 17.28 0.95
C PRO A 480 -7.39 17.79 1.42
N LEU A 481 -6.60 18.30 0.47
CA LEU A 481 -5.31 18.95 0.71
C LEU A 481 -5.46 20.47 0.58
N ASP A 482 -4.91 21.20 1.53
CA ASP A 482 -4.62 22.63 1.43
C ASP A 482 -3.67 22.92 0.26
N GLU A 483 -3.67 24.18 -0.18
CA GLU A 483 -2.72 24.68 -1.16
C GLU A 483 -1.27 24.59 -0.65
N LEU A 484 -0.35 24.37 -1.59
CA LEU A 484 1.08 24.38 -1.30
C LEU A 484 1.50 25.75 -0.74
N ARG A 485 2.21 25.75 0.38
CA ARG A 485 2.57 26.97 1.12
C ARG A 485 3.73 27.70 0.42
N ASN A 486 3.84 29.01 0.67
CA ASN A 486 4.99 29.79 0.23
C ASN A 486 6.12 29.70 1.28
N ASP A 487 6.75 28.53 1.38
CA ASP A 487 7.87 28.25 2.28
C ASP A 487 8.93 27.37 1.60
N SER A 488 10.03 27.08 2.30
CA SER A 488 11.14 26.27 1.78
C SER A 488 10.80 24.79 1.56
N ASP A 489 9.72 24.28 2.16
CA ASP A 489 9.33 22.89 2.02
C ASP A 489 8.49 22.64 0.76
N HIS A 490 7.80 23.67 0.31
CA HIS A 490 6.80 23.58 -0.76
C HIS A 490 7.17 24.40 -1.99
N THR A 491 8.00 25.44 -1.90
CA THR A 491 8.32 26.28 -3.06
C THR A 491 9.43 25.67 -3.89
N ILE A 492 9.18 25.47 -5.19
CA ILE A 492 10.24 25.12 -6.15
C ILE A 492 11.11 26.37 -6.35
N PRO A 493 12.42 26.33 -6.04
CA PRO A 493 13.29 27.49 -6.27
C PRO A 493 13.39 27.85 -7.75
N ASP A 494 13.54 29.13 -8.06
CA ASP A 494 13.62 29.65 -9.45
C ASP A 494 14.70 28.94 -10.28
N GLU A 495 15.84 28.62 -9.68
CA GLU A 495 16.94 27.89 -10.34
C GLU A 495 16.53 26.47 -10.73
N LEU A 496 15.81 25.76 -9.84
CA LEU A 496 15.28 24.44 -10.13
C LEU A 496 14.16 24.51 -11.16
N GLN A 497 13.28 25.50 -11.05
CA GLN A 497 12.20 25.73 -12.00
C GLN A 497 12.77 25.95 -13.42
N GLY A 498 13.79 26.80 -13.56
CA GLY A 498 14.48 27.02 -14.83
C GLY A 498 15.13 25.74 -15.40
N ALA A 499 15.72 24.91 -14.55
CA ALA A 499 16.30 23.62 -14.96
C ALA A 499 15.22 22.61 -15.40
N LEU A 500 14.10 22.53 -14.68
CA LEU A 500 12.94 21.71 -15.03
C LEU A 500 12.32 22.16 -16.36
N ASP A 501 12.20 23.47 -16.59
CA ASP A 501 11.63 24.02 -17.82
C ASP A 501 12.53 23.75 -19.02
N ALA A 502 13.85 23.85 -18.87
CA ALA A 502 14.81 23.48 -19.90
C ALA A 502 14.71 21.99 -20.27
N TRP A 503 14.59 21.10 -19.26
CA TRP A 503 14.40 19.67 -19.46
C TRP A 503 13.05 19.35 -20.13
N LYS A 504 11.96 20.00 -19.70
CA LYS A 504 10.63 19.85 -20.31
C LYS A 504 10.57 20.33 -21.75
N LYS A 505 11.28 21.42 -22.08
CA LYS A 505 11.35 21.99 -23.44
C LYS A 505 11.93 21.01 -24.46
N VAL A 506 12.81 20.10 -24.05
CA VAL A 506 13.37 19.05 -24.91
C VAL A 506 12.63 17.72 -24.83
N GLY A 507 11.40 17.74 -24.29
CA GLY A 507 10.50 16.58 -24.27
C GLY A 507 10.54 15.76 -22.98
N ALA A 508 11.18 16.24 -21.91
CA ALA A 508 11.21 15.59 -20.59
C ALA A 508 11.69 14.11 -20.64
N ARG A 509 12.63 13.79 -21.53
CA ARG A 509 13.19 12.44 -21.62
C ARG A 509 14.04 12.15 -20.39
N LEU A 510 13.75 11.05 -19.69
CA LEU A 510 14.44 10.67 -18.46
C LEU A 510 15.94 10.39 -18.69
N GLU A 511 16.29 9.83 -19.85
CA GLU A 511 17.68 9.58 -20.26
C GLU A 511 18.54 10.85 -20.30
N ASP A 512 17.93 12.00 -20.62
CA ASP A 512 18.60 13.29 -20.68
C ASP A 512 18.52 14.07 -19.35
N ALA A 513 17.76 13.59 -18.36
CA ALA A 513 17.46 14.36 -17.16
C ALA A 513 18.73 14.80 -16.43
N ARG A 514 19.75 13.92 -16.35
CA ARG A 514 21.06 14.25 -15.78
C ARG A 514 21.75 15.43 -16.45
N ARG A 515 21.52 15.69 -17.74
CA ARG A 515 22.14 16.83 -18.44
C ARG A 515 21.62 18.18 -17.91
N TYR A 516 20.34 18.23 -17.54
CA TYR A 516 19.68 19.47 -17.13
C TYR A 516 19.61 19.61 -15.60
N LEU A 517 19.38 18.49 -14.91
CA LEU A 517 19.17 18.43 -13.46
C LEU A 517 20.42 17.89 -12.73
N HIS A 518 21.62 17.99 -13.33
CA HIS A 518 22.87 17.46 -12.76
C HIS A 518 23.15 17.94 -11.33
N GLY A 519 22.82 19.20 -11.02
CA GLY A 519 23.01 19.79 -9.70
C GLY A 519 22.00 19.32 -8.66
N TYR A 520 20.98 18.53 -9.05
CA TYR A 520 19.87 18.12 -8.19
C TYR A 520 19.64 16.60 -8.12
N ILE A 521 20.17 15.84 -9.09
CA ILE A 521 20.04 14.37 -9.09
C ILE A 521 21.19 13.78 -8.28
N HIS A 522 20.85 13.18 -7.14
CA HIS A 522 21.80 12.44 -6.34
C HIS A 522 22.20 11.13 -7.03
N THR A 523 23.38 10.65 -6.70
CA THR A 523 23.94 9.38 -7.13
C THR A 523 23.50 8.31 -6.14
N SER A 524 22.60 7.43 -6.57
CA SER A 524 21.99 6.48 -5.64
C SER A 524 22.98 5.45 -5.07
N HIS A 525 24.05 5.15 -5.80
CA HIS A 525 25.15 4.26 -5.39
C HIS A 525 26.44 5.07 -5.30
N ARG A 526 27.15 5.00 -4.16
CA ARG A 526 28.57 5.40 -4.08
C ARG A 526 29.35 4.44 -4.97
N GLN A 527 29.58 4.79 -6.23
CA GLN A 527 30.23 3.91 -7.19
C GLN A 527 31.59 3.49 -6.60
N GLU A 528 31.83 2.19 -6.43
CA GLU A 528 33.19 1.70 -6.63
C GLU A 528 33.46 1.87 -8.13
N SER A 529 33.85 3.07 -8.56
CA SER A 529 34.30 3.23 -9.95
C SER A 529 35.63 2.49 -10.07
N LEU A 530 35.52 1.22 -10.46
CA LEU A 530 36.62 0.46 -11.04
C LEU A 530 36.82 1.00 -12.47
N SER A 531 37.88 1.79 -12.62
CA SER A 531 38.70 1.80 -13.83
C SER A 531 40.17 1.73 -13.42
#